data_AF-A0A9N8ECJ0-F1
#
_entry.id   AF-A0A9N8ECJ0-F1
#
_cell.length_a   1.000
_cell.length_b   1.000
_cell.length_c   1.000
_cell.angle_alpha   90.00
_cell.angle_beta   90.00
_cell.angle_gamma   90.00
#
_symmetry.space_group_name_H-M   'P 1'
#
loop_
_entity.id
_entity.type
_entity.pdbx_description
1 polymer ?
#
loop_
_entity_poly.entity_id
_entity_poly.type
_entity_poly.pdbx_seq_one_letter_code
_entity_poly.pdbx_strand_id
1 'polypeptide(L)'
;MAKKNATTGKFLSKDSSIYEIEDLEGPPGVIRTKSAKTVCPIDGKMGAAYVHTLQGEDHVGEAAHMLSYSWGYSIGDIVDTLTGFCLQNNLDPKRTYIWMCCLCVNQHRVVDNNANDQSGMTAPAKIDFFSIFGERVKKIGHLLAMMAPWKAPIYITRVWCIFEIFTAHRTGGCKVDIVMPPREKQSLEQDVLDNEGGINALYETLGNTKVENAKASEESDRLAILTKVMYPHLSHLDSVVCLPAVLFVF
;
A
#
# COMPACT_ATOMS: atom_id res chain seq x y z
N MET A 1 19.91 -28.30 9.67
CA MET A 1 19.01 -28.75 8.58
C MET A 1 17.66 -29.10 9.17
N ALA A 2 16.69 -28.19 9.08
CA ALA A 2 15.28 -28.48 9.32
C ALA A 2 14.52 -27.99 8.09
N LYS A 3 14.07 -28.94 7.25
CA LYS A 3 13.21 -28.65 6.11
C LYS A 3 11.86 -28.21 6.66
N LYS A 4 11.53 -26.92 6.54
CA LYS A 4 10.15 -26.46 6.69
C LYS A 4 9.36 -26.98 5.49
N ASN A 5 8.48 -27.94 5.73
CA ASN A 5 7.54 -28.44 4.74
C ASN A 5 6.66 -27.29 4.26
N ALA A 6 6.64 -27.10 2.94
CA ALA A 6 5.63 -26.31 2.26
C ALA A 6 4.28 -27.05 2.30
N THR A 7 3.23 -26.25 2.47
CA THR A 7 1.83 -26.54 2.11
C THR A 7 1.11 -27.71 2.80
N THR A 8 0.72 -27.50 4.06
CA THR A 8 -0.50 -28.09 4.62
C THR A 8 -1.29 -27.05 5.45
N GLY A 9 -2.36 -26.51 4.86
CA GLY A 9 -3.57 -26.12 5.58
C GLY A 9 -3.53 -24.93 6.54
N LYS A 10 -3.00 -23.76 6.15
CA LYS A 10 -3.44 -22.53 6.83
C LYS A 10 -4.81 -22.16 6.28
N PHE A 11 -5.87 -22.32 7.07
CA PHE A 11 -7.21 -21.91 6.67
C PHE A 11 -7.18 -20.38 6.49
N LEU A 12 -7.32 -19.92 5.26
CA LEU A 12 -7.41 -18.49 5.00
C LEU A 12 -8.72 -17.98 5.61
N SER A 13 -8.62 -16.91 6.38
CA SER A 13 -9.76 -16.24 6.98
C SER A 13 -9.76 -14.77 6.59
N LYS A 14 -10.85 -14.06 6.92
CA LYS A 14 -10.91 -12.61 6.80
C LYS A 14 -9.78 -11.90 7.57
N ASP A 15 -9.25 -12.54 8.61
CA ASP A 15 -8.20 -11.98 9.47
C ASP A 15 -6.79 -12.19 8.88
N SER A 16 -6.67 -12.97 7.81
CA SER A 16 -5.39 -13.17 7.12
C SER A 16 -4.92 -11.87 6.46
N SER A 17 -3.64 -11.58 6.58
CA SER A 17 -2.96 -10.45 5.94
C SER A 17 -2.44 -10.78 4.54
N ILE A 18 -1.99 -9.76 3.79
CA ILE A 18 -1.37 -10.01 2.47
C ILE A 18 -0.09 -10.83 2.61
N TYR A 19 0.72 -10.60 3.66
CA TYR A 19 1.93 -11.39 3.93
C TYR A 19 1.64 -12.87 4.18
N GLU A 20 0.42 -13.23 4.58
CA GLU A 20 0.04 -14.62 4.82
C GLU A 20 -0.53 -15.31 3.58
N ILE A 21 -1.11 -14.55 2.66
CA ILE A 21 -1.62 -15.09 1.40
C ILE A 21 -0.60 -15.02 0.27
N GLU A 22 0.46 -14.22 0.39
CA GLU A 22 1.52 -14.10 -0.60
C GLU A 22 2.88 -13.93 0.08
N ASP A 23 3.78 -14.88 -0.21
CA ASP A 23 5.15 -14.91 0.29
C ASP A 23 6.09 -14.52 -0.86
N LEU A 24 6.86 -13.45 -0.70
CA LEU A 24 7.82 -12.98 -1.71
C LEU A 24 9.24 -13.54 -1.52
N GLU A 25 9.51 -14.24 -0.42
CA GLU A 25 10.81 -14.85 -0.10
C GLU A 25 10.76 -16.38 -0.23
N GLY A 26 9.57 -16.95 -0.34
CA GLY A 26 9.33 -18.38 -0.41
C GLY A 26 8.47 -18.83 -1.60
N PRO A 27 7.86 -20.02 -1.49
CA PRO A 27 7.03 -20.58 -2.57
C PRO A 27 5.82 -19.69 -2.87
N PRO A 28 5.25 -19.77 -4.10
CA PRO A 28 4.09 -18.98 -4.50
C PRO A 28 2.93 -19.08 -3.52
N GLY A 29 2.42 -17.92 -3.10
CA GLY A 29 1.17 -17.83 -2.35
C GLY A 29 -0.05 -17.91 -3.26
N VAL A 30 -1.20 -17.51 -2.74
CA VAL A 30 -2.49 -17.48 -3.45
C VAL A 30 -2.42 -16.63 -4.71
N ILE A 31 -1.81 -15.44 -4.64
CA ILE A 31 -1.82 -14.46 -5.73
C ILE A 31 -0.99 -15.01 -6.90
N ARG A 32 0.27 -15.38 -6.65
CA ARG A 32 1.14 -15.95 -7.69
C ARG A 32 0.62 -17.28 -8.20
N THR A 33 0.05 -18.13 -7.35
CA THR A 33 -0.52 -19.43 -7.78
C THR A 33 -1.66 -19.23 -8.77
N LYS A 34 -2.57 -18.28 -8.53
CA LYS A 34 -3.71 -18.03 -9.42
C LYS A 34 -3.30 -17.48 -10.80
N SER A 35 -2.18 -16.77 -10.89
CA SER A 35 -1.69 -16.19 -12.15
C SER A 35 -0.53 -16.94 -12.81
N ALA A 36 -0.08 -18.06 -12.21
CA ALA A 36 1.12 -18.79 -12.65
C ALA A 36 1.03 -19.31 -14.09
N LYS A 37 -0.15 -19.68 -14.57
CA LYS A 37 -0.38 -20.22 -15.92
C LYS A 37 -0.79 -19.16 -16.95
N THR A 38 -0.75 -17.89 -16.57
CA THR A 38 -1.12 -16.77 -17.45
C THR A 38 0.14 -16.15 -18.04
N VAL A 39 0.16 -15.97 -19.36
CA VAL A 39 1.21 -15.20 -20.03
C VAL A 39 0.99 -13.73 -19.72
N CYS A 40 2.00 -13.07 -19.18
CA CYS A 40 1.94 -11.66 -18.83
C CYS A 40 1.84 -10.81 -20.12
N PRO A 41 0.80 -9.97 -20.26
CA PRO A 41 0.60 -9.19 -21.48
C PRO A 41 1.63 -8.06 -21.65
N ILE A 42 2.37 -7.71 -20.60
CA ILE A 42 3.35 -6.61 -20.61
C ILE A 42 4.71 -7.09 -21.15
N ASP A 43 5.16 -8.29 -20.76
CA ASP A 43 6.51 -8.78 -21.06
C ASP A 43 6.54 -10.11 -21.82
N GLY A 44 5.38 -10.71 -22.11
CA GLY A 44 5.25 -11.96 -22.86
C GLY A 44 5.72 -13.22 -22.12
N LYS A 45 6.11 -13.12 -20.85
CA LYS A 45 6.63 -14.25 -20.06
C LYS A 45 5.52 -14.93 -19.25
N MET A 46 5.71 -16.21 -18.92
CA MET A 46 4.79 -16.94 -18.04
C MET A 46 4.77 -16.33 -16.62
N GLY A 47 3.60 -16.35 -15.97
CA GLY A 47 3.37 -15.72 -14.67
C GLY A 47 3.06 -14.22 -14.82
N ALA A 48 1.79 -13.86 -14.64
CA ALA A 48 1.30 -12.49 -14.78
C ALA A 48 0.94 -11.86 -13.43
N ALA A 49 0.75 -10.53 -13.39
CA ALA A 49 0.01 -9.90 -12.30
C ALA A 49 -1.40 -10.50 -12.20
N TYR A 50 -1.96 -10.60 -11.00
CA TYR A 50 -3.27 -11.22 -10.78
C TYR A 50 -4.38 -10.53 -11.57
N VAL A 51 -4.34 -9.20 -11.69
CA VAL A 51 -5.31 -8.42 -12.48
C VAL A 51 -5.42 -8.89 -13.93
N HIS A 52 -4.35 -9.40 -14.53
CA HIS A 52 -4.37 -9.90 -15.92
C HIS A 52 -5.06 -11.25 -16.09
N THR A 53 -5.47 -11.89 -14.99
CA THR A 53 -6.28 -13.12 -15.02
C THR A 53 -7.79 -12.83 -15.02
N LEU A 54 -8.16 -11.58 -14.71
CA LEU A 54 -9.55 -11.16 -14.55
C LEU A 54 -10.17 -10.75 -15.88
N GLN A 55 -11.46 -10.99 -16.02
CA GLN A 55 -12.26 -10.63 -17.19
C GLN A 55 -13.67 -10.23 -16.75
N GLY A 56 -14.33 -9.38 -17.54
CA GLY A 56 -15.68 -8.91 -17.26
C GLY A 56 -15.73 -7.66 -16.40
N GLU A 57 -16.77 -6.86 -16.62
CA GLU A 57 -16.98 -5.55 -16.00
C GLU A 57 -17.17 -5.61 -14.47
N ASP A 58 -17.62 -6.73 -13.90
CA ASP A 58 -17.69 -6.96 -12.44
C ASP A 58 -16.32 -7.16 -11.79
N HIS A 59 -15.26 -7.37 -12.57
CA HIS A 59 -14.00 -7.90 -12.04
C HIS A 59 -12.77 -7.07 -12.42
N VAL A 60 -12.80 -6.34 -13.53
CA VAL A 60 -11.66 -5.54 -13.99
C VAL A 60 -12.11 -4.34 -14.82
N GLY A 61 -11.40 -3.22 -14.66
CA GLY A 61 -11.63 -1.96 -15.35
C GLY A 61 -10.53 -0.95 -15.04
N GLU A 62 -10.66 0.26 -15.57
CA GLU A 62 -9.71 1.35 -15.30
C GLU A 62 -9.86 1.84 -13.86
N ALA A 63 -8.75 1.87 -13.11
CA ALA A 63 -8.77 2.23 -11.71
C ALA A 63 -9.11 3.72 -11.50
N ALA A 64 -10.23 3.98 -10.84
CA ALA A 64 -10.63 5.33 -10.42
C ALA A 64 -9.91 5.76 -9.12
N HIS A 65 -9.49 4.79 -8.31
CA HIS A 65 -8.83 5.03 -7.03
C HIS A 65 -7.60 4.15 -6.86
N MET A 66 -6.62 4.63 -6.09
CA MET A 66 -5.45 3.87 -5.67
C MET A 66 -5.56 3.61 -4.17
N LEU A 67 -5.52 2.35 -3.75
CA LEU A 67 -5.41 2.03 -2.33
C LEU A 67 -3.94 2.08 -1.91
N SER A 68 -3.63 3.01 -1.02
CA SER A 68 -2.38 3.03 -0.26
C SER A 68 -2.63 2.37 1.09
N TYR A 69 -1.90 1.28 1.39
CA TYR A 69 -2.18 0.45 2.56
C TYR A 69 -0.98 -0.40 2.99
N SER A 70 -1.03 -0.93 4.21
CA SER A 70 -0.06 -1.90 4.70
C SER A 70 -0.47 -3.34 4.34
N TRP A 71 0.47 -4.13 3.83
CA TRP A 71 0.28 -5.58 3.62
C TRP A 71 0.02 -6.36 4.91
N GLY A 72 0.29 -5.75 6.08
CA GLY A 72 -0.03 -6.32 7.38
C GLY A 72 -1.49 -6.14 7.81
N TYR A 73 -2.30 -5.39 7.05
CA TYR A 73 -3.73 -5.31 7.30
C TYR A 73 -4.44 -6.60 6.93
N SER A 74 -5.47 -6.93 7.70
CA SER A 74 -6.33 -8.07 7.40
C SER A 74 -7.10 -7.80 6.11
N ILE A 75 -7.34 -8.85 5.33
CA ILE A 75 -8.13 -8.77 4.09
C ILE A 75 -9.55 -8.29 4.41
N GLY A 76 -10.13 -8.73 5.52
CA GLY A 76 -11.44 -8.29 6.00
C GLY A 76 -11.47 -6.78 6.24
N ASP A 77 -10.50 -6.23 6.96
CA ASP A 77 -10.42 -4.79 7.19
C ASP A 77 -10.26 -4.01 5.86
N ILE A 78 -9.48 -4.53 4.91
CA ILE A 78 -9.35 -3.90 3.58
C ILE A 78 -10.69 -3.90 2.85
N VAL A 79 -11.37 -5.05 2.77
CA VAL A 79 -12.66 -5.19 2.07
C VAL A 79 -13.74 -4.33 2.72
N ASP A 80 -13.84 -4.33 4.05
CA ASP A 80 -14.81 -3.54 4.80
C ASP A 80 -14.56 -2.04 4.61
N THR A 81 -13.29 -1.62 4.57
CA THR A 81 -12.90 -0.22 4.31
C THR A 81 -13.32 0.21 2.91
N LEU A 82 -13.00 -0.57 1.88
CA LEU A 82 -13.34 -0.23 0.49
C LEU A 82 -14.85 -0.26 0.24
N THR A 83 -15.55 -1.22 0.84
CA THR A 83 -17.02 -1.31 0.77
C THR A 83 -17.65 -0.10 1.47
N GLY A 84 -17.18 0.25 2.67
CA GLY A 84 -17.63 1.43 3.39
C GLY A 84 -17.40 2.73 2.63
N PHE A 85 -16.21 2.87 2.00
CA PHE A 85 -15.89 4.01 1.13
C PHE A 85 -16.87 4.12 -0.05
N CYS A 86 -17.14 3.02 -0.75
CA CYS A 86 -18.07 3.02 -1.88
C CYS A 86 -19.47 3.45 -1.44
N LEU A 87 -20.00 2.83 -0.37
CA LEU A 87 -21.33 3.14 0.16
C LEU A 87 -21.47 4.60 0.60
N GLN A 88 -20.47 5.14 1.30
CA GLN A 88 -20.48 6.54 1.77
C GLN A 88 -20.46 7.56 0.63
N ASN A 89 -19.91 7.19 -0.53
CA ASN A 89 -19.80 8.04 -1.71
C ASN A 89 -20.85 7.72 -2.79
N ASN A 90 -21.85 6.89 -2.48
CA ASN A 90 -22.87 6.41 -3.43
C ASN A 90 -22.26 5.77 -4.70
N LEU A 91 -21.16 5.05 -4.54
CA LEU A 91 -20.49 4.31 -5.61
C LEU A 91 -20.91 2.83 -5.57
N ASP A 92 -20.97 2.19 -6.74
CA ASP A 92 -21.20 0.75 -6.85
C ASP A 92 -19.89 0.00 -6.60
N PRO A 93 -19.76 -0.84 -5.54
CA PRO A 93 -18.55 -1.60 -5.27
C PRO A 93 -18.11 -2.52 -6.43
N LYS A 94 -19.04 -2.97 -7.29
CA LYS A 94 -18.73 -3.81 -8.46
C LYS A 94 -18.25 -3.03 -9.68
N ARG A 95 -18.45 -1.71 -9.69
CA ARG A 95 -18.05 -0.79 -10.79
C ARG A 95 -17.11 0.31 -10.33
N THR A 96 -16.58 0.20 -9.11
CA THR A 96 -15.56 1.08 -8.56
C THR A 96 -14.24 0.32 -8.57
N TYR A 97 -13.43 0.58 -9.58
CA TYR A 97 -12.15 -0.12 -9.73
C TYR A 97 -11.05 0.56 -8.91
N ILE A 98 -10.40 -0.23 -8.05
CA ILE A 98 -9.39 0.26 -7.13
C ILE A 98 -8.09 -0.47 -7.42
N TRP A 99 -7.03 0.28 -7.70
CA TRP A 99 -5.71 -0.26 -7.90
C TRP A 99 -5.12 -0.69 -6.56
N MET A 100 -4.73 -1.96 -6.47
CA MET A 100 -4.07 -2.54 -5.30
C MET A 100 -2.75 -3.15 -5.71
N CYS A 101 -1.66 -2.75 -5.04
CA CYS A 101 -0.32 -3.14 -5.45
C CYS A 101 -0.09 -4.66 -5.48
N CYS A 102 -0.63 -5.41 -4.52
CA CYS A 102 -0.46 -6.88 -4.50
C CYS A 102 -1.13 -7.57 -5.69
N LEU A 103 -2.19 -6.98 -6.26
CA LEU A 103 -2.96 -7.57 -7.37
C LEU A 103 -2.50 -7.07 -8.75
N CYS A 104 -2.07 -5.81 -8.83
CA CYS A 104 -1.76 -5.15 -10.08
C CYS A 104 -0.26 -5.14 -10.42
N VAL A 105 0.62 -5.26 -9.43
CA VAL A 105 2.06 -5.47 -9.67
C VAL A 105 2.30 -6.96 -9.89
N ASN A 106 3.13 -7.31 -10.89
CA ASN A 106 3.44 -8.71 -11.18
C ASN A 106 4.39 -9.29 -10.10
N GLN A 107 3.81 -9.92 -9.09
CA GLN A 107 4.56 -10.50 -7.97
C GLN A 107 5.56 -11.58 -8.40
N HIS A 108 5.34 -12.26 -9.54
CA HIS A 108 6.34 -13.18 -10.08
C HIS A 108 7.64 -12.45 -10.39
N ARG A 109 7.56 -11.27 -11.00
CA ARG A 109 8.73 -10.46 -11.34
C ARG A 109 9.38 -9.84 -10.11
N VAL A 110 8.60 -9.52 -9.09
CA VAL A 110 9.14 -9.06 -7.80
C VAL A 110 10.05 -10.14 -7.20
N VAL A 111 9.59 -11.39 -7.16
CA VAL A 111 10.42 -12.50 -6.66
C VAL A 111 11.60 -12.80 -7.58
N ASP A 112 11.41 -12.80 -8.91
CA ASP A 112 12.50 -12.98 -9.87
C ASP A 112 13.59 -11.90 -9.66
N ASN A 113 13.19 -10.65 -9.44
CA ASN A 113 14.11 -9.53 -9.18
C ASN A 113 14.89 -9.73 -7.87
N ASN A 114 14.20 -10.08 -6.78
CA ASN A 114 14.82 -10.30 -5.48
C ASN A 114 15.84 -11.47 -5.51
N ALA A 115 15.52 -12.54 -6.23
CA ALA A 115 16.43 -13.68 -6.39
C ALA A 115 17.68 -13.31 -7.22
N ASN A 116 17.54 -12.45 -8.23
CA ASN A 116 18.67 -12.00 -9.03
C ASN A 116 19.60 -11.06 -8.25
N ASP A 117 19.06 -10.15 -7.45
CA ASP A 117 19.84 -9.26 -6.57
C ASP A 117 20.71 -10.06 -5.58
N GLN A 118 20.23 -11.20 -5.09
CA GLN A 118 20.98 -12.09 -4.18
C GLN A 118 22.07 -12.92 -4.88
N SER A 119 21.95 -13.17 -6.18
CA SER A 119 22.88 -14.04 -6.92
C SER A 119 24.04 -13.31 -7.59
N GLY A 120 24.04 -11.96 -7.60
CA GLY A 120 25.11 -11.13 -8.17
C GLY A 120 25.23 -11.21 -9.69
N MET A 121 24.27 -11.82 -10.38
CA MET A 121 24.17 -11.82 -11.84
C MET A 121 23.60 -10.48 -12.32
N THR A 122 23.99 -10.04 -13.53
CA THR A 122 23.40 -8.88 -14.19
C THR A 122 21.92 -9.13 -14.49
N ALA A 123 21.06 -8.76 -13.55
CA ALA A 123 19.62 -8.85 -13.70
C ALA A 123 19.14 -8.01 -14.89
N PRO A 124 18.03 -8.37 -15.56
CA PRO A 124 17.29 -7.39 -16.34
C PRO A 124 16.94 -6.18 -15.45
N ALA A 125 16.74 -5.01 -16.06
CA ALA A 125 16.52 -3.74 -15.36
C ALA A 125 15.68 -3.91 -14.07
N LYS A 126 16.26 -3.52 -12.93
CA LYS A 126 15.64 -3.58 -11.61
C LYS A 126 14.23 -3.00 -11.67
N ILE A 127 13.27 -3.67 -11.03
CA ILE A 127 11.91 -3.13 -10.93
C ILE A 127 11.98 -1.75 -10.27
N ASP A 128 11.63 -0.72 -11.03
CA ASP A 128 11.57 0.66 -10.54
C ASP A 128 10.24 0.90 -9.81
N PHE A 129 10.23 0.55 -8.52
CA PHE A 129 9.06 0.77 -7.67
C PHE A 129 8.72 2.26 -7.51
N PHE A 130 9.71 3.16 -7.53
CA PHE A 130 9.44 4.60 -7.47
C PHE A 130 8.61 5.07 -8.66
N SER A 131 8.96 4.61 -9.86
CA SER A 131 8.17 4.88 -11.06
C SER A 131 6.80 4.21 -10.98
N ILE A 132 6.73 2.93 -10.63
CA ILE A 132 5.45 2.20 -10.53
C ILE A 132 4.47 2.90 -9.59
N PHE A 133 4.86 3.14 -8.34
CA PHE A 133 3.98 3.75 -7.35
C PHE A 133 3.74 5.24 -7.65
N GLY A 134 4.81 5.98 -7.96
CA GLY A 134 4.72 7.42 -8.19
C GLY A 134 3.89 7.77 -9.42
N GLU A 135 4.00 7.01 -10.51
CA GLU A 135 3.13 7.19 -11.67
C GLU A 135 1.69 6.80 -11.40
N ARG A 136 1.42 5.75 -10.60
CA ARG A 136 0.04 5.36 -10.27
C ARG A 136 -0.66 6.43 -9.45
N VAL A 137 0.01 7.00 -8.45
CA VAL A 137 -0.52 8.14 -7.69
C VAL A 137 -0.88 9.30 -8.64
N LYS A 138 0.02 9.65 -9.57
CA LYS A 138 -0.17 10.76 -10.52
C LYS A 138 -1.29 10.52 -11.53
N LYS A 139 -1.32 9.33 -12.14
CA LYS A 139 -2.26 9.01 -13.23
C LYS A 139 -3.67 8.74 -12.71
N ILE A 140 -3.80 8.04 -11.59
CA ILE A 140 -5.12 7.77 -10.99
C ILE A 140 -5.68 9.03 -10.33
N GLY A 141 -4.83 9.84 -9.70
CA GLY A 141 -5.24 11.16 -9.18
C GLY A 141 -6.15 11.12 -7.95
N HIS A 142 -6.44 9.94 -7.40
CA HIS A 142 -7.21 9.78 -6.18
C HIS A 142 -6.66 8.63 -5.33
N LEU A 143 -6.02 9.00 -4.22
CA LEU A 143 -5.39 8.10 -3.26
C LEU A 143 -6.31 7.86 -2.06
N LEU A 144 -6.58 6.60 -1.74
CA LEU A 144 -7.24 6.17 -0.51
C LEU A 144 -6.16 5.72 0.48
N ALA A 145 -5.85 6.55 1.48
CA ALA A 145 -4.88 6.24 2.51
C ALA A 145 -5.55 5.47 3.65
N MET A 146 -5.37 4.14 3.69
CA MET A 146 -6.00 3.31 4.72
C MET A 146 -5.26 3.42 6.06
N MET A 147 -5.83 4.13 7.02
CA MET A 147 -5.25 4.35 8.35
C MET A 147 -5.94 3.48 9.40
N ALA A 148 -5.25 2.42 9.84
CA ALA A 148 -5.70 1.56 10.93
C ALA A 148 -4.52 0.98 11.74
N PRO A 149 -4.70 0.67 13.03
CA PRO A 149 -5.73 1.22 13.92
C PRO A 149 -5.63 2.75 14.03
N TRP A 150 -6.71 3.46 14.33
CA TRP A 150 -6.70 4.93 14.22
C TRP A 150 -5.75 5.59 15.23
N LYS A 151 -5.65 5.07 16.47
CA LYS A 151 -4.77 5.61 17.54
C LYS A 151 -3.27 5.38 17.32
N ALA A 152 -2.92 4.41 16.49
CA ALA A 152 -1.53 4.08 16.15
C ALA A 152 -1.45 3.46 14.75
N PRO A 153 -1.68 4.25 13.68
CA PRO A 153 -1.86 3.68 12.36
C PRO A 153 -0.58 2.99 11.87
N ILE A 154 -0.69 1.72 11.50
CA ILE A 154 0.44 0.97 10.92
C ILE A 154 0.86 1.63 9.59
N TYR A 155 -0.09 2.23 8.88
CA TYR A 155 0.07 2.93 7.63
C TYR A 155 1.29 3.88 7.59
N ILE A 156 1.39 4.81 8.54
CA ILE A 156 2.47 5.81 8.60
C ILE A 156 3.80 5.22 9.10
N THR A 157 3.83 3.95 9.51
CA THR A 157 5.07 3.22 9.79
C THR A 157 5.64 2.54 8.54
N ARG A 158 4.96 2.63 7.39
CA ARG A 158 5.40 2.04 6.11
C ARG A 158 5.93 3.13 5.21
N VAL A 159 7.21 3.05 4.85
CA VAL A 159 7.88 4.13 4.12
C VAL A 159 7.28 4.32 2.71
N TRP A 160 6.81 3.25 2.08
CA TRP A 160 6.13 3.31 0.78
C TRP A 160 4.78 4.04 0.86
N CYS A 161 4.01 3.84 1.94
CA CYS A 161 2.78 4.60 2.18
C CYS A 161 3.06 6.11 2.34
N ILE A 162 4.14 6.46 3.05
CA ILE A 162 4.59 7.85 3.19
C ILE A 162 5.00 8.42 1.83
N PHE A 163 5.74 7.65 1.02
CA PHE A 163 6.11 8.06 -0.34
C PHE A 163 4.87 8.37 -1.20
N GLU A 164 3.83 7.54 -1.11
CA GLU A 164 2.59 7.71 -1.89
C GLU A 164 1.84 8.99 -1.50
N ILE A 165 1.62 9.25 -0.20
CA ILE A 165 0.99 10.51 0.26
C ILE A 165 1.87 11.72 -0.10
N PHE A 166 3.18 11.64 0.13
CA PHE A 166 4.09 12.72 -0.25
C PHE A 166 4.03 13.01 -1.75
N THR A 167 3.97 11.96 -2.58
CA THR A 167 3.83 12.10 -4.04
C THR A 167 2.49 12.71 -4.42
N ALA A 168 1.39 12.31 -3.78
CA ALA A 168 0.07 12.88 -4.01
C ALA A 168 0.07 14.39 -3.70
N HIS A 169 0.59 14.77 -2.53
CA HIS A 169 0.73 16.16 -2.11
C HIS A 169 1.60 16.98 -3.09
N ARG A 170 2.74 16.45 -3.52
CA ARG A 170 3.67 17.15 -4.43
C ARG A 170 3.18 17.26 -5.86
N THR A 171 2.34 16.34 -6.33
CA THR A 171 1.84 16.34 -7.71
C THR A 171 0.89 17.52 -7.94
N GLY A 172 0.12 17.92 -6.92
CA GLY A 172 -0.97 18.88 -7.07
C GLY A 172 -2.14 18.26 -7.82
N GLY A 173 -3.37 18.43 -7.32
CA GLY A 173 -4.58 17.87 -7.95
C GLY A 173 -4.81 16.36 -7.74
N CYS A 174 -3.95 15.67 -6.98
CA CYS A 174 -4.27 14.33 -6.48
C CYS A 174 -5.12 14.46 -5.21
N LYS A 175 -6.35 13.92 -5.22
CA LYS A 175 -7.20 13.86 -4.02
C LYS A 175 -6.69 12.78 -3.08
N VAL A 176 -6.61 13.07 -1.79
CA VAL A 176 -6.27 12.09 -0.75
C VAL A 176 -7.46 11.98 0.20
N ASP A 177 -8.06 10.80 0.31
CA ASP A 177 -9.05 10.49 1.34
C ASP A 177 -8.42 9.55 2.38
N ILE A 178 -8.50 9.92 3.66
CA ILE A 178 -8.23 8.97 4.75
C ILE A 178 -9.42 8.01 4.83
N VAL A 179 -9.14 6.72 4.68
CA VAL A 179 -10.14 5.65 4.83
C VAL A 179 -9.72 4.71 5.95
N MET A 180 -10.67 4.04 6.59
CA MET A 180 -10.40 3.08 7.66
C MET A 180 -11.55 2.08 7.79
N PRO A 181 -11.33 0.93 8.46
CA PRO A 181 -12.40 -0.02 8.73
C PRO A 181 -13.54 0.66 9.51
N PRO A 182 -14.82 0.28 9.30
CA PRO A 182 -15.96 0.90 9.98
C PRO A 182 -15.81 0.95 11.51
N ARG A 183 -15.22 -0.10 12.11
CA ARG A 183 -14.93 -0.15 13.56
C ARG A 183 -13.93 0.92 14.02
N GLU A 184 -12.91 1.21 13.21
CA GLU A 184 -11.91 2.24 13.51
C GLU A 184 -12.51 3.63 13.31
N LYS A 185 -13.34 3.82 12.27
CA LYS A 185 -14.07 5.08 12.03
C LYS A 185 -15.00 5.40 13.20
N GLN A 186 -15.76 4.42 13.67
CA GLN A 186 -16.64 4.58 14.83
C GLN A 186 -15.85 4.93 16.10
N SER A 187 -14.70 4.27 16.33
CA SER A 187 -13.82 4.61 17.45
C SER A 187 -13.31 6.04 17.33
N LEU A 188 -12.84 6.47 16.16
CA LEU A 188 -12.40 7.84 15.92
C LEU A 188 -13.52 8.85 16.20
N GLU A 189 -14.72 8.61 15.67
CA GLU A 189 -15.88 9.50 15.89
C GLU A 189 -16.22 9.61 17.38
N GLN A 190 -16.21 8.50 18.12
CA GLN A 190 -16.45 8.49 19.56
C GLN A 190 -15.35 9.25 20.31
N ASP A 191 -14.09 8.98 19.99
CA ASP A 191 -12.95 9.62 20.65
C ASP A 191 -12.91 11.13 20.35
N VAL A 192 -13.23 11.58 19.13
CA VAL A 192 -13.21 13.00 18.74
C VAL A 192 -14.41 13.78 19.32
N LEU A 193 -15.59 13.17 19.40
CA LEU A 193 -16.80 13.81 19.92
C LEU A 193 -16.86 13.82 21.46
N ASP A 194 -15.89 13.23 22.15
CA ASP A 194 -15.81 13.27 23.61
C ASP A 194 -15.41 14.68 24.10
N ASN A 195 -16.34 15.31 24.83
CA ASN A 195 -16.27 16.72 25.24
C ASN A 195 -15.18 17.02 26.27
N GLU A 196 -14.56 16.01 26.89
CA GLU A 196 -13.55 16.19 27.92
C GLU A 196 -12.10 16.04 27.43
N GLY A 197 -11.88 15.73 26.14
CA GLY A 197 -10.51 15.59 25.63
C GLY A 197 -10.34 15.11 24.18
N GLY A 198 -11.41 15.02 23.37
CA GLY A 198 -11.34 14.32 22.09
C GLY A 198 -10.34 14.87 21.06
N ILE A 199 -10.18 16.18 21.01
CA ILE A 199 -9.16 16.82 20.17
C ILE A 199 -7.73 16.46 20.63
N ASN A 200 -7.51 16.21 21.93
CA ASN A 200 -6.20 15.78 22.44
C ASN A 200 -5.85 14.38 21.95
N ALA A 201 -6.81 13.45 21.87
CA ALA A 201 -6.58 12.11 21.35
C ALA A 201 -6.13 12.13 19.87
N LEU A 202 -6.70 13.05 19.08
CA LEU A 202 -6.24 13.30 17.72
C LEU A 202 -4.80 13.84 17.71
N TYR A 203 -4.50 14.88 18.48
CA TYR A 203 -3.14 15.43 18.56
C TYR A 203 -2.10 14.45 19.09
N GLU A 204 -2.44 13.60 20.06
CA GLU A 204 -1.55 12.55 20.57
C GLU A 204 -1.23 11.53 19.48
N THR A 205 -2.23 11.10 18.72
CA THR A 205 -2.05 10.18 17.59
C THR A 205 -1.09 10.77 16.54
N LEU A 206 -1.28 12.05 16.20
CA LEU A 206 -0.39 12.77 15.28
C LEU A 206 1.01 12.96 15.86
N GLY A 207 1.12 13.33 17.13
CA GLY A 207 2.40 13.58 17.81
C GLY A 207 3.23 12.32 18.03
N ASN A 208 2.58 11.17 18.21
CA ASN A 208 3.23 9.87 18.34
C ASN A 208 3.69 9.29 16.99
N THR A 209 3.24 9.89 15.89
CA THR A 209 3.63 9.48 14.54
C THR A 209 4.98 10.06 14.15
N LYS A 210 5.96 9.19 13.97
CA LYS A 210 7.33 9.55 13.56
C LYS A 210 7.67 8.91 12.22
N VAL A 211 7.58 9.70 11.15
CA VAL A 211 7.88 9.26 9.77
C VAL A 211 9.32 8.75 9.65
N GLU A 212 10.26 9.32 10.41
CA GLU A 212 11.66 8.90 10.45
C GLU A 212 11.85 7.44 10.90
N ASN A 213 10.87 6.89 11.64
CA ASN A 213 10.87 5.51 12.12
C ASN A 213 10.19 4.52 11.15
N ALA A 214 9.75 4.98 9.98
CA ALA A 214 9.09 4.15 9.01
C ALA A 214 10.02 3.04 8.47
N LYS A 215 9.43 1.88 8.20
CA LYS A 215 10.12 0.64 7.82
C LYS A 215 9.88 0.32 6.34
N ALA A 216 10.85 -0.35 5.73
CA ALA A 216 10.78 -1.00 4.43
C ALA A 216 11.29 -2.44 4.54
N SER A 217 10.97 -3.28 3.56
CA SER A 217 11.62 -4.59 3.44
C SER A 217 13.08 -4.42 2.98
N GLU A 218 13.32 -3.44 2.10
CA GLU A 218 14.65 -3.08 1.60
C GLU A 218 15.15 -1.78 2.24
N GLU A 219 16.27 -1.85 2.96
CA GLU A 219 16.81 -0.67 3.67
C GLU A 219 17.22 0.46 2.71
N SER A 220 17.66 0.11 1.49
CA SER A 220 17.98 1.09 0.45
C SER A 220 16.78 1.94 0.04
N ASP A 221 15.59 1.33 -0.06
CA ASP A 221 14.33 2.04 -0.35
C ASP A 221 13.95 2.94 0.82
N ARG A 222 14.12 2.47 2.06
CA ARG A 222 13.87 3.26 3.28
C ARG A 222 14.69 4.55 3.26
N LEU A 223 16.00 4.44 3.04
CA LEU A 223 16.89 5.58 3.00
C LEU A 223 16.54 6.53 1.85
N ALA A 224 16.35 6.00 0.63
CA ALA A 224 16.03 6.81 -0.53
C ALA A 224 14.71 7.59 -0.37
N ILE A 225 13.67 6.96 0.16
CA ILE A 225 12.38 7.62 0.41
C ILE A 225 12.49 8.64 1.54
N LEU A 226 13.10 8.29 2.68
CA LEU A 226 13.24 9.23 3.78
C LEU A 226 14.06 10.46 3.38
N THR A 227 15.13 10.28 2.60
CA THR A 227 15.88 11.40 2.03
C THR A 227 14.97 12.31 1.21
N LYS A 228 14.13 11.73 0.33
CA LYS A 228 13.20 12.49 -0.51
C LYS A 228 12.11 13.22 0.28
N VAL A 229 11.58 12.60 1.33
CA VAL A 229 10.44 13.10 2.11
C VAL A 229 10.88 14.11 3.17
N MET A 230 11.95 13.81 3.91
CA MET A 230 12.43 14.66 5.02
C MET A 230 13.27 15.83 4.52
N TYR A 231 13.94 15.67 3.38
CA TYR A 231 14.77 16.71 2.79
C TYR A 231 14.34 17.04 1.36
N PRO A 232 13.09 17.47 1.15
CA PRO A 232 12.56 17.76 -0.18
C PRO A 232 13.28 18.94 -0.86
N HIS A 233 14.00 19.74 -0.07
CA HIS A 233 14.82 20.87 -0.54
C HIS A 233 16.29 20.49 -0.76
N LEU A 234 16.83 19.40 -0.20
CA LEU A 234 18.24 19.03 -0.44
C LEU A 234 18.51 18.48 -1.85
N SER A 235 17.49 18.30 -2.69
CA SER A 235 17.71 18.15 -4.14
C SER A 235 18.20 19.44 -4.82
N HIS A 236 18.13 20.60 -4.13
CA HIS A 236 18.79 21.86 -4.50
C HIS A 236 19.14 22.66 -3.23
N LEU A 237 20.41 22.62 -2.81
CA LEU A 237 21.03 23.37 -1.68
C LEU A 237 20.27 24.66 -1.26
N ASP A 238 19.65 24.64 -0.07
CA ASP A 238 19.82 25.60 1.04
C ASP A 238 18.71 25.45 2.12
N SER A 239 19.13 25.29 3.37
CA SER A 239 18.50 25.67 4.66
C SER A 239 17.00 25.42 4.97
N VAL A 240 16.78 24.50 5.93
CA VAL A 240 15.83 24.57 7.08
C VAL A 240 14.31 24.32 6.87
N VAL A 241 13.85 23.24 7.55
CA VAL A 241 12.50 22.83 8.03
C VAL A 241 11.52 22.19 7.03
N CYS A 242 11.12 20.95 7.32
CA CYS A 242 9.82 20.42 6.88
C CYS A 242 9.25 19.37 7.86
N LEU A 243 8.34 19.83 8.73
CA LEU A 243 7.29 19.04 9.41
C LEU A 243 5.87 19.10 8.78
N PRO A 244 5.55 19.84 7.68
CA PRO A 244 4.13 20.05 7.34
C PRO A 244 3.44 18.90 6.56
N ALA A 245 4.16 18.02 5.86
CA ALA A 245 3.50 17.07 4.94
C ALA A 245 2.61 16.02 5.64
N VAL A 246 2.85 15.72 6.91
CA VAL A 246 2.04 14.76 7.69
C VAL A 246 0.88 15.46 8.40
N LEU A 247 1.04 16.74 8.78
CA LEU A 247 -0.02 17.50 9.45
C LEU A 247 -1.13 17.95 8.49
N PHE A 248 -0.83 18.22 7.22
CA PHE A 248 -1.83 18.76 6.28
C PHE A 248 -2.88 17.75 5.77
N VAL A 249 -2.83 16.49 6.22
CA VAL A 249 -3.85 15.47 5.91
C VAL A 249 -4.86 15.32 7.04
N PHE A 250 -4.74 16.09 8.13
CA PHE A 250 -5.69 16.15 9.24
C PHE A 250 -6.29 17.55 9.41
#